data_AF-T1BZB6-F1
#
_entry.id   AF-T1BZB6-F1
#
_cell.length_a   1.000
_cell.length_b   1.000
_cell.length_c   1.000
_cell.angle_alpha   90.00
_cell.angle_beta   90.00
_cell.angle_gamma   90.00
#
_symmetry.space_group_name_H-M   'P 1'
#
loop_
_entity.id
_entity.type
_entity.pdbx_description
1 polymer ?
#
loop_
_entity_poly.entity_id
_entity_poly.type
_entity_poly.pdbx_seq_one_letter_code
_entity_poly.pdbx_strand_id
1 'polypeptide(L)'
;GLWLAALARQAGRAVNMCELPAKRSVAAAHARQLALDAGAQLQAAARALPPADVYVDALFGIGLNRAPEGRAAQWIEALNRRTTPVLALDLP
;
A
#
# COMPACT_ATOMS: atom_id res chain seq x y z
N GLY A 1 -3.46 -3.70 -3.89
CA GLY A 1 -2.13 -3.39 -3.32
C GLY A 1 -1.14 -4.53 -3.48
N LEU A 2 -1.25 -5.58 -2.67
CA LEU A 2 -0.22 -6.65 -2.55
C LEU A 2 0.10 -7.37 -3.86
N TRP A 3 -0.91 -7.71 -4.66
CA TRP A 3 -0.69 -8.34 -5.96
C TRP A 3 0.06 -7.41 -6.94
N LEU A 4 -0.29 -6.13 -6.95
CA LEU A 4 0.42 -5.11 -7.74
C LEU A 4 1.88 -4.99 -7.30
N ALA A 5 2.16 -5.06 -5.99
CA ALA A 5 3.53 -5.04 -5.47
C ALA A 5 4.36 -6.22 -6.03
N ALA A 6 3.78 -7.43 -6.06
CA ALA A 6 4.44 -8.59 -6.65
C ALA A 6 4.71 -8.41 -8.15
N LEU A 7 3.71 -7.97 -8.93
CA LEU A 7 3.87 -7.74 -10.36
C LEU A 7 4.89 -6.63 -10.67
N ALA A 8 4.88 -5.54 -9.90
CA ALA A 8 5.82 -4.44 -10.07
C ALA A 8 7.27 -4.89 -9.81
N ARG A 9 7.48 -5.74 -8.78
CA ARG A 9 8.79 -6.37 -8.54
C ARG A 9 9.23 -7.26 -9.69
N GLN A 10 8.34 -8.12 -10.19
CA GLN A 10 8.62 -8.99 -11.34
C GLN A 10 8.92 -8.19 -12.61
N ALA A 11 8.32 -7.01 -12.76
CA ALA A 11 8.62 -6.06 -13.83
C ALA A 11 9.89 -5.22 -13.59
N GLY A 12 10.71 -5.54 -12.59
CA GLY A 12 11.99 -4.89 -12.32
C GLY A 12 11.89 -3.53 -11.59
N ARG A 13 10.74 -3.17 -11.00
CA ARG A 13 10.59 -1.94 -10.21
C ARG A 13 11.03 -2.14 -8.77
N ALA A 14 11.57 -1.09 -8.15
CA ALA A 14 11.75 -1.06 -6.70
C ALA A 14 10.39 -0.89 -6.02
N VAL A 15 10.11 -1.72 -5.01
CA VAL A 15 8.82 -1.68 -4.30
C VAL A 15 9.06 -1.68 -2.80
N ASN A 16 8.57 -0.62 -2.15
CA ASN A 16 8.47 -0.49 -0.70
C ASN A 16 7.00 -0.60 -0.30
N MET A 17 6.69 -1.53 0.58
CA MET A 17 5.35 -1.77 1.10
C MET A 17 5.22 -1.22 2.51
N CYS A 18 4.18 -0.42 2.76
CA CYS A 18 3.77 0.01 4.09
C CYS A 18 2.39 -0.60 4.36
N GLU A 19 2.22 -1.30 5.48
CA GLU A 19 0.98 -2.00 5.80
C GLU A 19 0.47 -1.58 7.18
N LEU A 20 -0.85 -1.45 7.33
CA LEU A 20 -1.50 -1.35 8.63
C LEU A 20 -1.91 -2.75 9.13
N PRO A 21 -1.93 -2.98 10.45
CA PRO A 21 -2.49 -4.21 11.00
C PRO A 21 -3.95 -4.38 10.59
N ALA A 22 -4.26 -5.48 9.90
CA ALA A 22 -5.61 -5.84 9.49
C ALA A 22 -5.76 -7.36 9.39
N LYS A 23 -6.99 -7.86 9.53
CA LYS A 23 -7.30 -9.26 9.18
C LYS A 23 -7.09 -9.40 7.67
N ARG A 24 -6.23 -10.34 7.27
CA ARG A 24 -5.97 -10.65 5.85
C ARG A 24 -6.81 -11.84 5.43
N SER A 25 -7.41 -11.77 4.24
CA SER A 25 -7.95 -12.95 3.56
C SER A 25 -6.82 -13.89 3.13
N VAL A 26 -7.16 -15.13 2.79
CA VAL A 26 -6.18 -16.11 2.25
C VAL A 26 -5.52 -15.56 0.98
N ALA A 27 -6.30 -14.95 0.08
CA ALA A 27 -5.78 -14.34 -1.13
C ALA A 27 -4.80 -13.18 -0.83
N ALA A 28 -5.12 -12.33 0.15
CA ALA A 28 -4.23 -11.24 0.55
C ALA A 28 -2.93 -11.76 1.18
N ALA A 29 -3.00 -12.80 2.02
CA ALA A 29 -1.81 -13.43 2.60
C ALA A 29 -0.91 -14.04 1.52
N HIS A 30 -1.49 -14.74 0.56
CA HIS A 30 -0.75 -15.31 -0.58
C HIS A 30 -0.09 -14.22 -1.43
N ALA A 31 -0.84 -13.16 -1.78
CA ALA A 31 -0.31 -12.02 -2.53
C ALA A 31 0.85 -11.32 -1.80
N ARG A 32 0.76 -11.19 -0.48
CA ARG A 32 1.83 -10.65 0.35
C ARG A 32 3.08 -11.49 0.25
N GLN A 33 2.95 -12.81 0.35
CA GLN A 33 4.08 -13.72 0.26
C GLN A 33 4.76 -13.62 -1.11
N LEU A 34 3.99 -13.63 -2.20
CA LEU A 34 4.51 -13.44 -3.55
C LEU A 34 5.29 -12.14 -3.72
N ALA A 35 4.81 -11.04 -3.12
CA ALA A 35 5.52 -9.76 -3.18
C ALA A 35 6.86 -9.83 -2.44
N LEU A 36 6.89 -10.45 -1.26
CA LEU A 36 8.11 -10.62 -0.47
C LEU A 36 9.12 -11.55 -1.20
N ASP A 37 8.64 -12.65 -1.77
CA ASP A 37 9.48 -13.59 -2.54
C ASP A 37 10.05 -12.93 -3.80
N ALA A 38 9.31 -12.00 -4.42
CA ALA A 38 9.79 -11.16 -5.52
C ALA A 38 10.73 -10.01 -5.05
N GLY A 39 11.02 -9.91 -3.75
CA GLY A 39 11.95 -8.95 -3.16
C GLY A 39 11.36 -7.59 -2.82
N ALA A 40 10.04 -7.45 -2.72
CA ALA A 40 9.43 -6.25 -2.17
C ALA A 40 9.86 -6.07 -0.70
N GLN A 41 10.16 -4.83 -0.33
CA GLN A 41 10.64 -4.52 1.02
C GLN A 41 9.48 -4.06 1.88
N LEU A 42 9.25 -4.74 3.01
CA LEU A 42 8.28 -4.29 3.99
C LEU A 42 8.92 -3.23 4.90
N GLN A 43 8.38 -2.02 4.85
CA GLN A 43 8.81 -0.91 5.68
C GLN A 43 7.96 -0.85 6.95
N ALA A 44 8.57 -0.36 8.04
CA ALA A 44 7.83 -0.09 9.26
C ALA A 44 6.73 0.95 8.99
N ALA A 45 5.58 0.81 9.66
CA ALA A 45 4.45 1.72 9.54
C ALA A 45 4.72 3.07 10.24
N ALA A 46 5.68 3.83 9.71
CA ALA A 46 6.04 5.15 10.16
C ALA A 46 4.96 6.18 9.81
N ARG A 47 4.98 7.33 10.50
CA ARG A 47 4.04 8.43 10.21
C ARG A 47 4.31 9.04 8.83
N ALA A 48 5.58 9.11 8.43
CA ALA A 48 5.99 9.59 7.12
C ALA A 48 6.16 8.41 6.16
N LEU A 49 5.59 8.54 4.96
CA LEU A 49 5.80 7.59 3.87
C LEU A 49 7.18 7.88 3.23
N PRO A 50 7.99 6.85 2.95
CA PRO A 50 9.29 7.03 2.31
C PRO A 50 9.13 7.70 0.93
N PRO A 51 10.16 8.40 0.43
CA PRO A 51 10.14 8.95 -0.93
C PRO A 51 9.97 7.83 -1.97
N ALA A 52 9.15 8.10 -2.98
CA ALA A 52 8.88 7.20 -4.09
C ALA A 52 8.53 8.04 -5.33
N ASP A 53 8.75 7.48 -6.52
CA ASP A 53 8.34 8.13 -7.78
C ASP A 53 6.82 8.04 -8.01
N VAL A 54 6.19 7.00 -7.46
CA VAL A 54 4.75 6.77 -7.50
C VAL A 54 4.32 6.18 -6.16
N TYR A 55 3.24 6.73 -5.60
CA TYR A 55 2.55 6.16 -4.45
C TYR A 55 1.35 5.34 -4.92
N VAL A 56 1.10 4.21 -4.26
CA VAL A 56 -0.10 3.41 -4.50
C VAL A 56 -0.94 3.42 -3.23
N ASP A 57 -2.13 4.00 -3.29
CA ASP A 57 -3.12 3.85 -2.24
C ASP A 57 -3.90 2.55 -2.46
N ALA A 58 -3.79 1.66 -1.49
CA ALA A 58 -4.54 0.41 -1.43
C ALA A 58 -4.98 0.13 0.02
N LEU A 59 -5.19 1.20 0.80
CA LEU A 59 -5.56 1.10 2.21
C LEU A 59 -7.00 0.62 2.38
N PHE A 60 -7.90 1.14 1.55
CA PHE A 60 -9.32 0.79 1.55
C PHE A 60 -9.85 0.63 0.12
N GLY A 61 -11.01 0.01 0.01
CA GLY A 61 -11.77 -0.13 -1.23
C GLY A 61 -13.26 -0.06 -0.91
N ILE A 62 -14.12 -0.61 -1.76
CA ILE A 62 -15.60 -0.57 -1.62
C ILE A 62 -16.13 -1.13 -0.29
N GLY A 63 -15.34 -1.96 0.40
CA GLY A 63 -15.71 -2.53 1.70
C GLY A 63 -15.56 -1.56 2.88
N LEU A 64 -15.15 -0.32 2.65
CA LEU A 64 -15.04 0.69 3.70
C LEU A 64 -16.43 1.08 4.21
N ASN A 65 -16.71 0.74 5.46
CA ASN A 65 -18.01 0.97 6.10
C ASN A 65 -17.98 2.01 7.23
N ARG A 66 -16.84 2.67 7.42
CA ARG A 66 -16.61 3.74 8.40
C ARG A 66 -15.47 4.64 7.95
N ALA A 67 -15.39 5.85 8.49
CA ALA A 67 -14.29 6.77 8.19
C ALA A 67 -12.92 6.17 8.60
N PRO A 68 -11.86 6.39 7.81
CA PRO A 68 -10.50 6.07 8.22
C PRO A 68 -10.10 6.85 9.46
N GLU A 69 -9.41 6.20 10.39
CA GLU A 69 -8.96 6.80 11.64
C GLU A 69 -7.47 6.49 11.90
N GLY A 70 -6.88 7.21 12.86
CA GLY A 70 -5.52 6.96 13.33
C GLY A 70 -4.48 7.03 12.21
N ARG A 71 -3.64 5.99 12.08
CA ARG A 71 -2.56 5.96 11.08
C ARG A 71 -3.09 6.00 9.64
N ALA A 72 -4.25 5.39 9.39
CA ALA A 72 -4.84 5.36 8.06
C ALA A 72 -5.22 6.77 7.59
N ALA A 73 -5.91 7.54 8.43
CA ALA A 73 -6.25 8.93 8.14
C ALA A 73 -4.99 9.78 7.91
N GLN A 74 -3.95 9.60 8.74
CA GLN A 74 -2.68 10.32 8.60
C GLN A 74 -1.98 10.03 7.26
N TRP A 75 -2.02 8.79 6.79
CA TRP A 75 -1.44 8.40 5.50
C TRP A 75 -2.25 8.94 4.33
N ILE A 76 -3.59 8.86 4.37
CA ILE A 76 -4.46 9.43 3.34
C ILE A 76 -4.22 10.93 3.21
N GLU A 77 -4.19 11.65 4.33
CA GLU A 77 -3.85 13.08 4.33
C GLU A 77 -2.45 13.35 3.77
N ALA A 78 -1.46 12.51 4.09
CA ALA A 78 -0.11 12.65 3.58
C ALA A 78 -0.04 12.39 2.08
N LEU A 79 -0.84 11.47 1.54
CA LEU A 79 -0.96 11.19 0.11
C LEU A 79 -1.65 12.36 -0.61
N ASN A 80 -2.76 12.88 -0.08
CA ASN A 80 -3.52 13.97 -0.68
C ASN A 80 -2.76 15.30 -0.79
N ARG A 81 -1.74 15.50 0.05
CA ARG A 81 -0.88 16.70 0.01
C ARG A 81 0.31 16.59 -0.97
N ARG A 82 0.49 15.44 -1.63
CA ARG A 82 1.65 15.22 -2.51
C ARG A 82 1.42 15.77 -3.90
N THR A 83 2.50 16.25 -4.49
CA THR A 83 2.59 16.56 -5.92
C THR A 83 3.07 15.36 -6.76
N THR A 84 3.71 14.38 -6.11
CA THR A 84 4.08 13.10 -6.71
C THR A 84 2.83 12.29 -7.08
N PRO A 85 2.82 11.56 -8.22
CA PRO A 85 1.66 10.76 -8.62
C PRO A 85 1.22 9.76 -7.54
N VAL A 86 -0.10 9.71 -7.31
CA VAL A 86 -0.77 8.75 -6.44
C VAL A 86 -1.74 7.94 -7.29
N LEU A 87 -1.56 6.61 -7.32
CA LEU A 87 -2.48 5.66 -7.92
C LEU A 87 -3.36 5.05 -6.81
N ALA A 88 -4.61 5.47 -6.74
CA ALA A 88 -5.59 4.82 -5.87
C ALA A 88 -6.15 3.56 -6.53
N LEU A 89 -6.24 2.48 -5.76
CA LEU A 89 -6.86 1.23 -6.20
C LEU A 89 -8.26 1.13 -5.60
N ASP A 90 -9.24 0.84 -6.45
CA ASP A 90 -10.68 0.75 -6.12
C ASP A 90 -11.33 2.11 -5.82
N LEU A 91 -11.01 2.73 -4.67
CA LEU A 91 -11.49 4.07 -4.31
C LEU A 91 -10.33 4.95 -3.84
N PRO A 92 -10.27 6.22 -4.26
CA PRO A 92 -9.35 7.21 -3.70
C PRO A 92 -9.82 7.73 -2.32
#